data_AF-A0A2G7LYC3-F1
#
_entry.id   AF-A0A2G7LYC3-F1
#
_cell.length_a   1.000
_cell.length_b   1.000
_cell.length_c   1.000
_cell.angle_alpha   90.00
_cell.angle_beta   90.00
_cell.angle_gamma   90.00
#
_symmetry.space_group_name_H-M   'P 1'
#
loop_
_entity.id
_entity.type
_entity.pdbx_description
1 polymer ?
#
loop_
_entity_poly.entity_id
_entity_poly.type
_entity_poly.pdbx_seq_one_letter_code
_entity_poly.pdbx_strand_id
1 'polypeptide(L)'
;MSMNATHVSTMIFSDDQSKAEAKMNELVRFLPEISIVKRENDRIKTTVGTFKAKKYFEGCRGYRYQEVYIDKSLSVVSDAVNYILTMLRSPDFYGEHDDSYNWKEHVHFF
;
A
#
# COMPACT_ATOMS: atom_id res chain seq x y z
N MET A 1 -0.21 -10.78 22.74
CA MET A 1 0.68 -9.63 22.43
C MET A 1 0.15 -8.99 21.15
N SER A 2 -0.28 -7.73 21.20
CA SER A 2 -0.76 -7.02 20.02
C SER A 2 0.42 -6.83 19.06
N MET A 3 0.37 -7.46 17.88
CA MET A 3 1.28 -7.08 16.80
C MET A 3 0.92 -5.65 16.39
N ASN A 4 1.77 -4.68 16.75
CA ASN A 4 1.61 -3.31 16.28
C ASN A 4 1.69 -3.32 14.75
N ALA A 5 0.54 -3.13 14.10
CA ALA A 5 0.50 -3.00 12.65
C ALA A 5 1.25 -1.73 12.23
N THR A 6 2.05 -1.84 11.18
CA THR A 6 2.66 -0.68 10.53
C THR A 6 1.61 -0.03 9.64
N HIS A 7 1.19 1.18 10.00
CA HIS A 7 0.29 1.98 9.18
C HIS A 7 1.09 2.71 8.10
N VAL A 8 0.68 2.58 6.86
CA VAL A 8 1.20 3.33 5.72
C VAL A 8 0.04 3.88 4.89
N SER A 9 0.28 4.90 4.08
CA SER A 9 -0.77 5.48 3.25
C SER A 9 -1.07 4.57 2.06
N THR A 10 -0.02 4.23 1.31
CA THR A 10 -0.12 3.48 0.05
C THR A 10 0.80 2.26 0.09
N MET A 11 0.24 1.07 -0.12
CA MET A 11 1.01 -0.16 -0.32
C MET A 11 1.05 -0.54 -1.80
N ILE A 12 2.19 -1.08 -2.24
CA ILE A 12 2.36 -1.67 -3.57
C ILE A 12 2.79 -3.11 -3.40
N PHE A 13 2.01 -4.04 -3.94
CA PHE A 13 2.30 -5.47 -3.93
C PHE A 13 2.54 -6.01 -5.34
N SER A 14 3.55 -6.87 -5.47
CA SER A 14 3.83 -7.65 -6.68
C SER A 14 4.38 -9.04 -6.32
N ASP A 15 4.43 -9.95 -7.28
CA ASP A 15 5.16 -11.23 -7.17
C ASP A 15 6.69 -11.04 -7.12
N ASP A 16 7.17 -9.88 -7.58
CA ASP A 16 8.59 -9.50 -7.58
C ASP A 16 8.82 -8.15 -6.87
N GLN A 17 9.91 -8.07 -6.08
CA GLN A 17 10.23 -6.86 -5.33
C GLN A 17 10.56 -5.68 -6.25
N SER A 18 11.30 -5.92 -7.34
CA SER A 18 11.73 -4.89 -8.28
C SER A 18 10.54 -4.31 -9.04
N LYS A 19 9.53 -5.12 -9.38
CA LYS A 19 8.28 -4.64 -9.98
C LYS A 19 7.50 -3.73 -9.03
N ALA A 20 7.37 -4.11 -7.77
CA ALA A 20 6.72 -3.28 -6.76
C ALA A 20 7.46 -1.93 -6.58
N GLU A 21 8.80 -1.97 -6.51
CA GLU A 21 9.63 -0.77 -6.39
C GLU A 21 9.54 0.12 -7.64
N ALA A 22 9.55 -0.47 -8.84
CA ALA A 22 9.38 0.26 -10.08
C ALA A 22 8.04 1.02 -10.10
N LYS A 23 6.95 0.37 -9.68
CA LYS A 23 5.64 1.02 -9.60
C LYS A 23 5.61 2.12 -8.53
N MET A 24 6.22 1.91 -7.37
CA MET A 24 6.35 2.95 -6.35
C MET A 24 7.11 4.17 -6.88
N ASN A 25 8.20 3.96 -7.60
CA ASN A 25 8.98 5.05 -8.20
C ASN A 25 8.21 5.77 -9.31
N GLU A 26 7.40 5.05 -10.09
CA GLU A 26 6.48 5.64 -11.08
C GLU A 26 5.46 6.56 -10.39
N LEU A 27 4.81 6.11 -9.32
CA LEU A 27 3.82 6.91 -8.57
C LEU A 27 4.46 8.16 -7.97
N VAL A 28 5.64 8.02 -7.37
CA VAL A 28 6.34 9.14 -6.72
C VAL A 28 6.95 10.11 -7.73
N ARG A 29 7.21 9.69 -8.98
CA ARG A 29 7.76 10.58 -10.02
C ARG A 29 6.86 11.78 -10.32
N PHE A 30 5.57 11.65 -10.08
CA PHE A 30 4.61 12.74 -10.28
C PHE A 30 4.51 13.70 -9.07
N LEU A 31 5.14 13.36 -7.95
CA LEU A 31 5.14 14.21 -6.76
C LEU A 31 6.25 15.27 -6.85
N PRO A 32 6.00 16.50 -6.36
CA PRO A 32 7.05 17.50 -6.23
C PRO A 32 8.19 16.99 -5.37
N GLU A 33 9.44 17.18 -5.78
CA GLU A 33 10.61 16.65 -5.03
C GLU A 33 10.67 17.19 -3.59
N ILE A 34 10.22 18.42 -3.37
CA ILE A 34 10.10 19.05 -2.04
C ILE A 34 9.16 18.32 -1.08
N SER A 35 8.28 17.46 -1.60
CA SER A 35 7.36 16.67 -0.79
C SER A 35 8.01 15.40 -0.22
N ILE A 36 9.20 14.99 -0.71
CA ILE A 36 9.87 13.76 -0.29
C ILE A 36 10.72 14.04 0.96
N VAL A 37 10.33 13.44 2.07
CA VAL A 37 11.01 13.57 3.37
C VAL A 37 12.11 12.52 3.52
N LYS A 38 11.87 11.30 3.04
CA LYS A 38 12.83 10.19 3.11
C LYS A 38 12.60 9.20 1.98
N ARG A 39 13.68 8.69 1.40
CA ARG A 39 13.66 7.62 0.39
C ARG A 39 14.56 6.46 0.81
N GLU A 40 14.00 5.26 0.77
CA GLU A 40 14.65 3.95 0.93
C GLU A 40 14.20 3.09 -0.26
N ASN A 41 14.90 1.98 -0.54
CA ASN A 41 14.62 1.16 -1.74
C ASN A 41 13.16 0.70 -1.82
N ASP A 42 12.58 0.27 -0.70
CA ASP A 42 11.24 -0.29 -0.60
C ASP A 42 10.23 0.67 0.06
N ARG A 43 10.63 1.90 0.39
CA ARG A 43 9.83 2.83 1.17
C ARG A 43 10.14 4.29 0.83
N ILE A 44 9.10 5.08 0.59
CA ILE A 44 9.20 6.52 0.42
C ILE A 44 8.26 7.22 1.39
N LYS A 45 8.81 8.07 2.26
CA LYS A 45 8.04 8.95 3.13
C LYS A 45 7.94 10.33 2.49
N THR A 46 6.73 10.80 2.34
CA THR A 46 6.41 12.15 1.86
C THR A 46 5.76 12.97 2.97
N THR A 47 5.53 14.26 2.71
CA THR A 47 4.78 15.14 3.62
C THR A 47 3.31 14.75 3.76
N VAL A 48 2.73 14.11 2.74
CA VAL A 48 1.31 13.73 2.69
C VAL A 48 1.05 12.27 3.04
N GLY A 49 2.08 11.42 3.01
CA GLY A 49 1.90 9.99 3.26
C GLY A 49 3.14 9.15 3.11
N THR A 50 3.01 7.85 3.38
CA THR A 50 4.09 6.87 3.19
C THR A 50 3.69 5.86 2.11
N PHE A 51 4.56 5.71 1.11
CA PHE A 51 4.51 4.66 0.10
C PHE A 51 5.43 3.53 0.52
N LYS A 52 5.00 2.29 0.33
CA LYS A 52 5.83 1.12 0.61
C LYS A 52 5.59 0.02 -0.42
N ALA A 53 6.68 -0.48 -0.98
CA ALA A 53 6.70 -1.51 -2.02
C ALA A 53 7.18 -2.85 -1.46
N LYS A 54 6.39 -3.91 -1.68
CA LYS A 54 6.75 -5.24 -1.22
C LYS A 54 6.41 -6.33 -2.24
N LYS A 55 7.34 -7.27 -2.40
CA LYS A 55 7.00 -8.61 -2.86
C LYS A 55 5.97 -9.21 -1.90
N TYR A 56 4.88 -9.72 -2.44
CA TYR A 56 3.85 -10.38 -1.68
C TYR A 56 4.36 -11.72 -1.15
N PHE A 57 4.16 -11.95 0.14
CA PHE A 57 4.28 -13.24 0.81
C PHE A 57 3.24 -13.30 1.93
N GLU A 58 2.84 -14.50 2.36
CA GLU A 58 1.78 -14.70 3.36
C GLU A 58 2.04 -13.99 4.71
N GLY A 59 3.27 -13.56 4.97
CA GLY A 59 3.69 -12.79 6.15
C GLY A 59 3.53 -11.27 6.05
N CYS A 60 2.94 -10.73 4.97
CA CYS A 60 2.64 -9.30 4.86
C CYS A 60 1.51 -8.80 5.81
N ARG A 61 1.11 -9.62 6.80
CA ARG A 61 0.04 -9.34 7.77
C ARG A 61 0.32 -8.17 8.74
N GLY A 62 1.53 -7.63 8.72
CA GLY A 62 1.94 -6.53 9.59
C GLY A 62 1.56 -5.13 9.08
N TYR A 63 0.86 -5.00 7.95
CA TYR A 63 0.58 -3.70 7.32
C TYR A 63 -0.90 -3.37 7.31
N ARG A 64 -1.21 -2.10 7.56
CA ARG A 64 -2.53 -1.49 7.32
C ARG A 64 -2.35 -0.28 6.43
N TYR A 65 -3.24 -0.12 5.47
CA TYR A 65 -3.11 0.91 4.43
C TYR A 65 -4.46 1.41 3.94
N GLN A 66 -4.45 2.61 3.37
CA GLN A 66 -5.64 3.29 2.86
C GLN A 66 -5.80 3.11 1.35
N GLU A 67 -4.67 2.91 0.65
CA GLU A 67 -4.60 2.72 -0.79
C GLU A 67 -3.67 1.55 -1.10
N VAL A 68 -4.01 0.77 -2.13
CA VAL A 68 -3.21 -0.38 -2.55
C VAL A 68 -3.12 -0.53 -4.06
N TYR A 69 -1.89 -0.77 -4.53
CA TYR A 69 -1.58 -1.16 -5.90
C TYR A 69 -1.21 -2.64 -5.93
N ILE A 70 -1.88 -3.42 -6.77
CA ILE A 70 -1.72 -4.87 -6.86
C ILE A 70 -1.30 -5.24 -8.28
N ASP A 71 -0.15 -5.88 -8.43
CA ASP A 71 0.28 -6.44 -9.70
C ASP A 71 -0.74 -7.50 -10.16
N LYS A 72 -1.15 -7.44 -11.42
CA LYS A 72 -2.05 -8.44 -12.03
C LYS A 72 -1.50 -9.86 -11.91
N SER A 73 -0.19 -10.06 -11.81
CA SER A 73 0.42 -11.38 -11.57
C SER A 73 -0.12 -12.05 -10.29
N LEU A 74 -0.49 -11.26 -9.28
CA LEU A 74 -1.04 -11.76 -8.02
C LEU A 74 -2.52 -12.17 -8.12
N SER A 75 -3.24 -11.72 -9.16
CA SER A 75 -4.64 -12.11 -9.36
C SER A 75 -4.81 -13.59 -9.71
N VAL A 76 -3.75 -14.23 -10.23
CA VAL A 76 -3.71 -15.67 -10.52
C VAL A 76 -3.62 -16.48 -9.21
N VAL A 77 -3.19 -15.85 -8.12
CA VAL A 77 -3.10 -16.46 -6.80
C VAL A 77 -4.38 -16.12 -6.02
N SER A 78 -5.37 -17.01 -6.11
CA SER A 78 -6.73 -16.94 -5.52
C SER A 78 -6.83 -16.16 -4.20
N ASP A 79 -5.89 -16.40 -3.27
CA ASP A 79 -6.02 -15.89 -1.92
C ASP A 79 -5.22 -14.62 -1.66
N ALA A 80 -4.23 -14.30 -2.50
CA ALA A 80 -3.34 -13.16 -2.29
C ALA A 80 -4.10 -11.84 -2.31
N VAL A 81 -4.94 -11.64 -3.33
CA VAL A 81 -5.76 -10.43 -3.45
C VAL A 81 -6.71 -10.31 -2.27
N ASN A 82 -7.41 -11.39 -1.91
CA ASN A 82 -8.32 -11.39 -0.76
C ASN A 82 -7.61 -10.97 0.54
N TYR A 83 -6.44 -11.53 0.82
CA TYR A 83 -5.66 -11.16 2.01
C TYR A 83 -5.20 -9.70 1.96
N ILE A 84 -4.76 -9.19 0.82
CA ILE A 84 -4.41 -7.79 0.64
C ILE A 84 -5.63 -6.91 0.98
N LEU A 85 -6.80 -7.22 0.42
CA LEU A 85 -8.02 -6.45 0.68
C LEU A 85 -8.45 -6.46 2.15
N THR A 86 -8.24 -7.56 2.89
CA THR A 86 -8.57 -7.61 4.34
C THR A 86 -7.76 -6.63 5.21
N MET A 87 -6.66 -6.11 4.68
CA MET A 87 -5.78 -5.16 5.39
C MET A 87 -6.01 -3.70 5.02
N LEU A 88 -6.82 -3.46 3.98
CA LEU A 88 -7.27 -2.12 3.61
C LEU A 88 -8.15 -1.56 4.73
N ARG A 89 -7.90 -0.32 5.12
CA ARG A 89 -8.61 0.37 6.19
C ARG A 89 -9.00 1.75 5.70
N SER A 90 -10.22 2.16 6.02
CA SER A 90 -10.62 3.56 5.88
C SER A 90 -9.61 4.45 6.63
N PRO A 91 -9.34 5.67 6.15
CA PRO A 91 -8.76 6.68 7.01
C PRO A 91 -9.68 6.88 8.22
N ASP A 92 -9.21 6.46 9.40
CA ASP A 92 -9.90 6.73 10.67
C ASP A 92 -9.55 8.16 11.09
N PHE A 93 -10.46 9.11 10.86
CA PHE A 93 -10.35 10.45 11.42
C PHE A 93 -11.04 10.45 12.80
N TYR A 94 -10.26 10.55 13.88
CA TYR A 94 -10.78 10.67 15.25
C TYR A 94 -11.76 9.58 15.69
N GLY A 95 -11.66 8.37 15.13
CA GLY A 95 -12.54 7.25 15.49
C GLY A 95 -13.92 7.29 14.81
N GLU A 96 -14.15 8.24 13.92
CA GLU A 96 -15.33 8.25 13.04
C GLU A 96 -15.00 7.46 11.77
N HIS A 97 -15.84 6.47 11.47
CA HIS A 97 -15.80 5.78 10.19
C HIS A 97 -16.50 6.64 9.14
N ASP A 98 -15.80 6.91 8.05
CA ASP A 98 -16.39 7.56 6.89
C ASP A 98 -17.25 6.53 6.15
N ASP A 99 -18.57 6.59 6.36
CA ASP A 99 -19.55 5.74 5.66
C ASP A 99 -19.55 5.95 4.13
N SER A 100 -18.92 7.03 3.64
CA SER A 100 -18.73 7.29 2.21
C SER A 100 -17.46 6.64 1.63
N TYR A 101 -16.62 6.01 2.46
CA TYR A 101 -15.41 5.34 2.02
C TYR A 101 -15.72 4.13 1.14
N ASN A 102 -15.55 4.29 -0.17
CA ASN A 102 -15.64 3.20 -1.13
C ASN A 102 -14.25 2.58 -1.35
N TRP A 103 -13.95 1.53 -0.60
CA TRP A 103 -12.65 0.84 -0.67
C TRP A 103 -12.24 0.44 -2.09
N LYS A 104 -13.19 0.20 -3.00
CA LYS A 104 -12.91 -0.18 -4.40
C LYS A 104 -12.19 0.92 -5.17
N GLU A 105 -12.39 2.18 -4.81
CA GLU A 105 -11.72 3.33 -5.43
C GLU A 105 -10.25 3.45 -5.01
N HIS A 106 -9.84 2.71 -3.97
CA HIS A 106 -8.50 2.70 -3.40
C HIS A 106 -7.72 1.42 -3.72
N VAL A 107 -8.24 0.59 -4.62
CA VAL A 107 -7.61 -0.64 -5.10
C VAL A 107 -7.31 -0.51 -6.58
N HIS A 108 -6.02 -0.53 -6.92
CA HIS A 108 -5.55 -0.31 -8.27
C HIS A 108 -4.77 -1.53 -8.77
N PHE A 109 -5.16 -2.08 -9.91
CA PHE A 109 -4.38 -3.12 -10.57
C PHE A 109 -3.44 -2.50 -11.60
N PHE A 110 -2.19 -2.95 -11.62
CA PHE A 110 -1.20 -2.53 -12.63
C PHE A 110 -0.67 -3.74 -13.41
#